data_AF-A0AAN8KD91-F1
#
_entry.id   AF-A0AAN8KD91-F1
#
_cell.length_a   1.000
_cell.length_b   1.000
_cell.length_c   1.000
_cell.angle_alpha   90.00
_cell.angle_beta   90.00
_cell.angle_gamma   90.00
#
_symmetry.space_group_name_H-M   'P 1'
#
loop_
_entity.id
_entity.type
_entity.pdbx_description
1 polymer ?
#
loop_
_entity_poly.entity_id
_entity_poly.type
_entity_poly.pdbx_seq_one_letter_code
_entity_poly.pdbx_strand_id
1 'polypeptide(L)'
;MDMIANEDVRELADVANSSFLFANFGKGAVRAYDALENVLSELKLENAIFIKSTLLRKYIATTTQVLNISENQLGWITNHLGHNINVHKDFYRVIIPDN
;
A
#
# COMPACT_ATOMS: atom_id res chain seq x y z
N MET A 1 16.02 -1.25 -1.34
CA MET A 1 15.24 -0.25 -2.12
C MET A 1 16.10 0.45 -3.17
N ASP A 2 17.41 0.47 -2.97
CA ASP A 2 18.40 1.06 -3.87
C ASP A 2 18.34 0.55 -5.30
N MET A 3 17.94 -0.71 -5.54
CA MET A 3 17.83 -1.26 -6.89
C MET A 3 16.83 -0.53 -7.80
N ILE A 4 15.72 0.00 -7.27
CA ILE A 4 14.71 0.66 -8.12
C ILE A 4 15.09 2.12 -8.40
N ALA A 5 15.82 2.75 -7.48
CA ALA A 5 16.23 4.15 -7.59
C ALA A 5 17.61 4.34 -8.25
N ASN A 6 18.43 3.28 -8.31
CA ASN A 6 19.75 3.31 -8.90
C ASN A 6 19.67 3.42 -10.44
N GLU A 7 20.36 4.42 -10.99
CA GLU A 7 20.34 4.75 -12.42
C GLU A 7 20.92 3.63 -13.29
N ASP A 8 22.06 3.06 -12.89
CA ASP A 8 22.71 1.95 -13.60
C ASP A 8 21.78 0.72 -13.69
N VAL A 9 21.10 0.39 -12.60
CA VAL A 9 20.16 -0.75 -12.54
C VAL A 9 18.95 -0.50 -13.44
N ARG A 10 18.47 0.75 -13.52
CA ARG A 10 17.34 1.12 -14.38
C ARG A 10 17.69 1.12 -15.87
N GLU A 11 18.90 1.53 -16.21
CA GLU A 11 19.41 1.42 -17.58
C GLU A 11 19.55 -0.06 -17.98
N LEU A 12 20.16 -0.87 -17.12
CA LEU A 12 20.41 -2.29 -17.38
C LEU A 12 19.11 -3.13 -17.43
N ALA A 13 18.06 -2.70 -16.73
CA ALA A 13 16.72 -3.28 -16.79
C ALA A 13 15.85 -2.72 -17.94
N ASP A 14 16.38 -1.81 -18.76
CA ASP A 14 15.68 -1.16 -19.87
C ASP A 14 14.32 -0.56 -19.47
N VAL A 15 14.29 0.12 -18.31
CA VAL A 15 13.06 0.66 -17.73
C VAL A 15 12.39 1.67 -18.66
N ALA A 16 13.18 2.43 -19.44
CA ALA A 16 12.68 3.44 -20.36
C ALA A 16 11.75 2.88 -21.46
N ASN A 17 11.98 1.64 -21.89
CA ASN A 17 11.17 0.95 -22.90
C ASN A 17 10.15 -0.03 -22.29
N SER A 18 10.05 -0.09 -20.95
CA SER A 18 9.14 -0.98 -20.26
C SER A 18 7.75 -0.37 -20.11
N SER A 19 6.70 -1.20 -20.24
CA SER A 19 5.31 -0.81 -19.96
C SER A 19 4.99 -0.75 -18.45
N PHE A 20 5.96 -1.03 -17.58
CA PHE A 20 5.76 -1.11 -16.12
C PHE A 20 6.44 0.06 -15.39
N LEU A 21 5.70 0.71 -14.47
CA LEU A 21 6.25 1.76 -13.62
C LEU A 21 7.39 1.26 -12.72
N PHE A 22 7.27 0.03 -12.22
CA PHE A 22 8.29 -0.65 -11.41
C PHE A 22 8.82 -1.86 -12.18
N ALA A 23 9.50 -1.61 -13.30
CA ALA A 23 10.01 -2.68 -14.14
C ALA A 23 11.13 -3.49 -13.47
N ASN A 24 11.22 -4.77 -13.80
CA ASN A 24 12.28 -5.68 -13.40
C ASN A 24 13.06 -6.18 -14.63
N PHE A 25 14.22 -6.81 -14.39
CA PHE A 25 15.08 -7.37 -15.44
C PHE A 25 14.41 -8.43 -16.34
N GLY A 26 13.33 -9.07 -15.86
CA GLY A 26 12.60 -10.12 -16.57
C GLY A 26 11.53 -9.61 -17.52
N LYS A 27 11.55 -8.33 -17.92
CA LYS A 27 10.47 -7.67 -18.70
C LYS A 27 9.10 -7.74 -18.02
N GLY A 28 9.09 -7.74 -16.68
CA GLY A 28 7.89 -7.72 -15.86
C GLY A 28 7.92 -6.58 -14.84
N ALA A 29 6.97 -6.58 -13.92
CA ALA A 29 7.00 -5.67 -12.77
C ALA A 29 7.65 -6.34 -11.55
N VAL A 30 8.34 -5.54 -10.73
CA VAL A 30 8.80 -5.94 -9.39
C VAL A 30 7.59 -6.38 -8.58
N ARG A 31 7.71 -7.53 -7.92
CA ARG A 31 6.66 -8.03 -7.05
C ARG A 31 6.68 -7.24 -5.74
N ALA A 32 5.56 -6.61 -5.42
CA ALA A 32 5.42 -5.82 -4.20
C ALA A 32 5.68 -6.65 -2.93
N TYR A 33 5.35 -7.95 -2.96
CA TYR A 33 5.63 -8.87 -1.86
C TYR A 33 7.13 -9.02 -1.62
N ASP A 34 7.91 -9.33 -2.65
CA ASP A 34 9.37 -9.50 -2.54
C ASP A 34 10.05 -8.19 -2.09
N ALA A 35 9.57 -7.06 -2.61
CA ALA A 35 10.05 -5.74 -2.18
C ALA A 35 9.79 -5.48 -0.69
N LEU A 36 8.61 -5.87 -0.19
CA LEU A 36 8.25 -5.72 1.21
C LEU A 36 9.05 -6.66 2.11
N GLU A 37 9.21 -7.93 1.72
CA GLU A 37 10.01 -8.92 2.46
C GLU A 37 11.46 -8.48 2.60
N ASN A 38 12.06 -7.90 1.55
CA ASN A 38 13.42 -7.35 1.64
C ASN A 38 13.53 -6.29 2.75
N VAL A 39 12.59 -5.35 2.81
CA VAL A 39 12.59 -4.31 3.85
C VAL A 39 12.33 -4.93 5.23
N LEU A 40 11.39 -5.87 5.35
CA LEU A 40 11.09 -6.53 6.62
C LEU A 40 12.26 -7.36 7.14
N SER A 41 13.07 -7.94 6.26
CA SER A 41 14.25 -8.73 6.62
C SER A 41 15.35 -7.90 7.32
N GLU A 42 15.40 -6.60 7.02
CA GLU A 42 16.34 -5.64 7.63
C GLU A 42 15.84 -5.11 8.98
N LEU A 43 14.57 -5.34 9.33
CA LEU A 43 13.93 -4.81 10.54
C LEU A 43 13.76 -5.88 11.61
N LYS A 44 14.01 -5.51 12.88
CA LYS A 44 13.75 -6.40 14.03
C LYS A 44 12.33 -6.24 14.53
N LEU A 45 11.40 -6.93 13.88
CA LEU A 45 9.97 -6.87 14.20
C LEU A 45 9.52 -8.15 14.90
N GLU A 46 8.72 -8.01 15.96
CA GLU A 46 8.17 -9.16 16.69
C GLU A 46 7.16 -9.96 15.86
N ASN A 47 6.38 -9.29 15.00
CA ASN A 47 5.31 -9.91 14.23
C ASN A 47 5.26 -9.42 12.77
N ALA A 48 6.38 -9.57 12.05
CA ALA A 48 6.49 -9.15 10.64
C ALA A 48 5.42 -9.76 9.71
N ILE A 49 4.86 -10.93 10.07
CA ILE A 49 3.79 -11.62 9.31
C ILE A 49 2.52 -10.78 9.11
N PHE A 50 2.27 -9.77 9.95
CA PHE A 50 1.13 -8.87 9.79
C PHE A 50 1.41 -7.70 8.84
N ILE A 51 2.66 -7.49 8.44
CA ILE A 51 3.01 -6.44 7.48
C ILE A 51 2.92 -7.02 6.08
N LYS A 52 1.68 -7.12 5.58
CA LYS A 52 1.36 -7.54 4.21
C LYS A 52 0.64 -6.40 3.50
N SER A 53 0.81 -6.26 2.18
CA SER A 53 0.17 -5.19 1.40
C SER A 53 -1.35 -5.13 1.61
N THR A 54 -2.01 -6.28 1.75
CA THR A 54 -3.45 -6.37 2.02
C THR A 54 -3.82 -5.91 3.43
N LEU A 55 -3.01 -6.22 4.43
CA LEU A 55 -3.22 -5.79 5.82
C LEU A 55 -2.89 -4.31 6.00
N LEU A 56 -1.86 -3.80 5.32
CA LEU A 56 -1.56 -2.37 5.25
C LEU A 56 -2.72 -1.60 4.60
N ARG A 57 -3.31 -2.12 3.51
CA ARG A 57 -4.49 -1.50 2.88
C ARG A 57 -5.69 -1.44 3.84
N LYS A 58 -5.92 -2.51 4.62
CA LYS A 58 -6.97 -2.53 5.66
C LYS A 58 -6.66 -1.55 6.79
N TYR A 59 -5.41 -1.51 7.24
CA TYR A 59 -4.97 -0.59 8.29
C TYR A 59 -5.20 0.86 7.87
N ILE A 60 -4.75 1.27 6.68
CA ILE A 60 -5.00 2.61 6.14
C ILE A 60 -6.51 2.88 6.13
N ALA A 61 -7.32 1.99 5.55
CA ALA A 61 -8.78 2.12 5.56
C ALA A 61 -9.36 2.39 6.96
N THR A 62 -8.96 1.63 7.98
CA THR A 62 -9.43 1.77 9.36
C THR A 62 -8.91 3.05 10.03
N THR A 63 -7.61 3.32 9.97
CA THR A 63 -7.00 4.47 10.65
C THR A 63 -7.49 5.78 10.05
N THR A 64 -7.81 5.80 8.77
CA THR A 64 -8.32 6.99 8.09
C THR A 64 -9.71 7.40 8.58
N GLN A 65 -10.45 6.53 9.27
CA GLN A 65 -11.72 6.89 9.92
C GLN A 65 -11.52 7.65 11.24
N VAL A 66 -10.39 7.44 11.89
CA VAL A 66 -10.01 8.15 13.13
C VAL A 66 -9.48 9.55 12.81
N LEU A 67 -8.97 9.74 11.59
CA LEU A 67 -8.62 11.06 11.09
C LEU A 67 -9.91 11.86 10.86
N ASN A 68 -9.96 13.11 11.33
CA ASN A 68 -11.10 14.02 11.18
C ASN A 68 -11.26 14.48 9.71
N ILE A 69 -11.58 13.52 8.84
CA ILE A 69 -11.65 13.66 7.40
C ILE A 69 -13.09 13.90 7.00
N SER A 70 -13.31 14.93 6.19
CA SER A 70 -14.65 15.24 5.68
C SER A 70 -15.19 14.09 4.82
N GLU A 71 -16.52 13.95 4.72
CA GLU A 71 -17.14 12.89 3.92
C GLU A 71 -16.64 12.87 2.47
N ASN A 72 -16.36 14.04 1.88
CA ASN A 72 -15.83 14.17 0.53
C ASN A 72 -14.42 13.57 0.40
N GLN A 73 -13.55 13.86 1.37
CA GLN A 73 -12.19 13.32 1.41
C GLN A 73 -12.19 11.82 1.71
N LEU A 74 -13.12 11.35 2.56
CA LEU A 74 -13.30 9.92 2.81
C LEU A 74 -13.74 9.20 1.53
N GLY A 75 -14.61 9.83 0.73
CA GLY A 75 -14.97 9.36 -0.60
C GLY A 75 -13.75 9.20 -1.53
N TRP A 76 -12.85 10.18 -1.56
CA TRP A 76 -11.60 10.10 -2.33
C TRP A 76 -10.71 8.95 -1.87
N ILE A 77 -10.60 8.74 -0.57
CA ILE A 77 -9.80 7.66 0.01
C ILE A 77 -10.41 6.30 -0.32
N THR A 78 -11.74 6.13 -0.18
CA THR A 78 -12.41 4.87 -0.55
C THR A 78 -12.23 4.52 -2.02
N ASN A 79 -12.33 5.53 -2.90
CA ASN A 79 -12.11 5.37 -4.32
C ASN A 79 -10.65 5.01 -4.63
N HIS A 80 -9.70 5.70 -4.00
CA HIS A 80 -8.27 5.44 -4.16
C HIS A 80 -7.89 4.02 -3.71
N LEU A 81 -8.45 3.57 -2.59
CA LEU A 81 -8.20 2.23 -2.09
C LEU A 81 -8.91 1.17 -2.94
N GLY A 82 -9.93 1.52 -3.74
CA GLY A 82 -10.71 0.57 -4.55
C GLY A 82 -11.76 -0.18 -3.73
N HIS A 83 -12.35 0.47 -2.73
CA HIS A 83 -13.48 -0.05 -1.96
C HIS A 83 -14.80 0.57 -2.45
N ASN A 84 -15.88 -0.19 -2.42
CA ASN A 84 -17.22 0.39 -2.51
C ASN A 84 -17.48 1.18 -1.21
N ILE A 85 -17.93 2.44 -1.34
CA ILE A 85 -18.16 3.39 -0.24
C ILE A 85 -19.04 2.82 0.89
N ASN A 86 -19.89 1.83 0.57
CA ASN A 86 -20.75 1.16 1.53
C ASN A 86 -19.96 0.31 2.56
N VAL A 87 -18.83 -0.30 2.17
CA VAL A 87 -18.01 -1.10 3.10
C VAL A 87 -17.34 -0.22 4.18
N HIS A 88 -17.03 1.04 3.87
CA HIS A 88 -16.54 2.00 4.86
C HIS A 88 -17.63 2.53 5.80
N LYS A 89 -18.87 2.64 5.32
CA LYS A 89 -20.00 3.06 6.16
C LYS A 89 -20.50 1.93 7.08
N ASP A 90 -20.44 0.69 6.62
CA ASP A 90 -21.08 -0.45 7.30
C ASP A 90 -20.18 -1.21 8.30
N PHE A 91 -18.86 -1.29 8.09
CA PHE A 91 -17.97 -2.14 8.93
C PHE A 91 -17.12 -1.39 9.96
N TYR A 92 -17.19 -0.07 9.95
CA TYR A 92 -16.09 0.76 10.44
C TYR A 92 -16.54 2.02 11.20
N ARG A 93 -17.85 2.16 11.41
CA ARG A 93 -18.34 3.10 12.41
C ARG A 93 -17.96 2.57 13.78
N VAL A 94 -17.01 3.24 14.44
CA VAL A 94 -16.90 3.17 15.90
C VAL A 94 -18.21 3.70 16.45
N ILE A 95 -18.99 2.84 17.11
CA ILE A 95 -20.15 3.26 17.88
C ILE A 95 -19.58 4.01 19.09
N ILE A 96 -19.65 5.34 19.05
CA ILE A 96 -19.42 6.16 20.24
C ILE A 96 -20.72 6.09 21.04
N PRO A 97 -20.72 5.61 22.29
CA PRO A 97 -21.91 5.64 23.13
C PRO A 97 -22.27 7.09 23.42
N ASP A 98 -23.54 7.46 23.21
CA ASP A 98 -24.06 8.76 23.60
C ASP A 98 -23.98 8.90 25.13
N ASN A 99 -23.33 9.98 25.59
CA ASN A 99 -23.31 10.43 26.97
C ASN A 99 -23.98 11.80 27.04
#